data_AF-A0A9W7W5S4-F1
#
_entry.id   AF-A0A9W7W5S4-F1
#
_cell.length_a   1.000
_cell.length_b   1.000
_cell.length_c   1.000
_cell.angle_alpha   90.00
_cell.angle_beta   90.00
_cell.angle_gamma   90.00
#
_symmetry.space_group_name_H-M   'P 1'
#
loop_
_entity.id
_entity.type
_entity.pdbx_description
1 polymer ?
#
loop_
_entity_poly.entity_id
_entity_poly.type
_entity_poly.pdbx_seq_one_letter_code
_entity_poly.pdbx_strand_id
1 'polypeptide(L)'
;MASLDWFRQQLTAALHQERFWQTEFDALTAKCRALQNAKASAAQIYADLMNANTYSPFADQHNWHFEVANANCFYAHCCANVRLYESRVQWAYAELQGHKYVHLHQAKVLWVIAKLQEYRANVRRAEEVFATAERRERENQQAQAQQQQPTRPSNGITMAKVRAFREQAAESFKNYTAMTTFPDPPAEPCKRVACHIATRALKACPCNIKKCFAGLRVRDLKAERGKWHPDRFSKCQGGKTAVVEMQTKAQEIFTVIGDLYDEAVARNQNW
;
A
#
# COMPACT_ATOMS: atom_id res chain seq x y z
N MET A 1 4.01 54.58 50.09
CA MET A 1 2.64 54.47 49.55
C MET A 1 2.73 54.80 48.06
N ALA A 2 2.34 53.87 47.17
CA ALA A 2 2.30 54.17 45.73
C ALA A 2 1.21 55.22 45.46
N SER A 3 1.49 56.20 44.59
CA SER A 3 0.52 57.25 44.28
C SER A 3 -0.65 56.67 43.46
N LEU A 4 -1.83 57.30 43.59
CA LEU A 4 -3.02 56.97 42.78
C LEU A 4 -2.74 56.99 41.27
N ASP A 5 -1.78 57.80 40.82
CA ASP A 5 -1.39 57.89 39.41
C ASP A 5 -0.66 56.64 38.92
N TRP A 6 0.15 56.00 39.77
CA TRP A 6 0.79 54.73 39.44
C TRP A 6 -0.26 53.62 39.22
N PHE A 7 -1.28 53.56 40.09
CA PHE A 7 -2.39 52.61 39.92
C PHE A 7 -3.21 52.87 38.65
N ARG A 8 -3.49 54.14 38.32
CA ARG A 8 -4.19 54.50 37.09
C ARG A 8 -3.41 54.09 35.85
N GLN A 9 -2.10 54.31 35.83
CA GLN A 9 -1.24 53.90 34.72
C GLN A 9 -1.23 52.38 34.53
N GLN A 10 -1.13 51.61 35.62
CA GLN A 10 -1.17 50.14 35.56
C GLN A 10 -2.53 49.62 35.06
N LEU A 11 -3.63 50.23 35.51
CA LEU A 11 -4.97 49.85 35.05
C LEU A 11 -5.18 50.16 33.56
N THR A 12 -4.72 51.32 33.10
CA THR A 12 -4.79 51.69 31.68
C THR A 12 -3.96 50.74 30.82
N ALA A 13 -2.74 50.39 31.24
CA ALA A 13 -1.90 49.41 30.55
C ALA A 13 -2.58 48.02 30.47
N ALA A 14 -3.18 47.55 31.57
CA ALA A 14 -3.91 46.29 31.61
C ALA A 14 -5.14 46.28 30.68
N LEU A 15 -5.90 47.38 30.61
CA LEU A 15 -7.06 47.50 29.70
C LEU A 15 -6.64 47.54 28.22
N HIS A 16 -5.51 48.17 27.90
CA HIS A 16 -4.94 48.11 26.56
C HIS A 16 -4.50 46.69 26.18
N GLN A 17 -3.88 45.98 27.12
CA GLN A 17 -3.49 44.59 26.93
C GLN A 17 -4.72 43.68 26.77
N GLU A 18 -5.79 43.89 27.54
CA GLU A 18 -7.05 43.16 27.39
C GLU A 18 -7.69 43.38 26.02
N ARG A 19 -7.77 44.63 25.54
CA ARG A 19 -8.30 44.93 24.19
C ARG A 19 -7.48 44.27 23.09
N PHE A 20 -6.15 44.27 23.23
CA PHE A 20 -5.26 43.59 22.29
C PHE A 20 -5.54 42.08 22.22
N TRP A 21 -5.69 41.41 23.37
CA TRP A 21 -6.00 39.99 23.41
C TRP A 21 -7.41 39.66 22.92
N GLN A 22 -8.38 40.52 23.18
CA GLN A 22 -9.74 40.36 22.66
C GLN A 22 -9.73 40.41 21.13
N THR A 23 -9.01 41.37 20.53
CA THR A 23 -8.90 41.47 19.06
C THR A 23 -8.19 40.25 18.44
N GLU A 24 -7.13 39.74 19.07
CA GLU A 24 -6.45 38.52 18.62
C GLU A 24 -7.35 37.28 18.73
N PHE A 25 -8.11 37.16 19.82
CA PHE A 25 -9.04 36.06 20.02
C PHE A 25 -10.21 36.09 19.02
N ASP A 26 -10.77 37.27 18.76
CA ASP A 26 -11.83 37.45 17.76
C ASP A 26 -11.31 37.15 16.34
N ALA A 27 -10.08 37.56 16.02
CA ALA A 27 -9.43 37.24 14.75
C ALA A 27 -9.18 35.72 14.58
N LEU A 28 -8.73 35.03 15.64
CA LEU A 28 -8.58 33.57 15.63
C LEU A 28 -9.92 32.86 15.50
N THR A 29 -10.96 33.33 16.19
CA THR A 29 -12.31 32.79 16.10
C THR A 29 -12.89 32.95 14.70
N ALA A 30 -12.71 34.11 14.06
CA ALA A 30 -13.12 34.35 12.69
C ALA A 30 -12.40 33.43 11.69
N LYS A 31 -11.08 33.24 11.84
CA LYS A 31 -10.30 32.28 11.03
C LYS A 31 -10.81 30.85 11.21
N CYS A 32 -11.09 30.42 12.44
CA CYS A 32 -11.65 29.10 12.71
C CYS A 32 -13.01 28.88 12.05
N ARG A 33 -13.91 29.87 12.09
CA ARG A 33 -15.22 29.80 11.40
C ARG A 33 -15.07 29.73 9.89
N ALA A 34 -14.19 30.53 9.29
CA ALA A 34 -13.93 30.50 7.85
C ALA A 34 -13.47 29.09 7.39
N LEU A 35 -12.62 28.44 8.19
CA LEU A 35 -12.14 27.09 7.92
C LEU A 35 -13.23 26.01 8.08
N GLN A 36 -14.10 26.15 9.08
CA GLN A 36 -15.25 25.25 9.22
C GLN A 36 -16.17 25.34 8.01
N ASN A 37 -16.42 26.54 7.50
CA ASN A 37 -17.21 26.75 6.28
C ASN A 37 -16.51 26.17 5.04
N ALA A 38 -15.20 26.37 4.90
CA ALA A 38 -14.43 25.78 3.80
C ALA A 38 -14.47 24.23 3.84
N LYS A 39 -14.34 23.64 5.03
CA LYS A 39 -14.46 22.18 5.22
C LYS A 39 -15.85 21.67 4.87
N ALA A 40 -16.91 22.36 5.27
CA ALA A 40 -18.28 22.00 4.92
C ALA A 40 -18.50 22.08 3.40
N SER A 41 -17.96 23.10 2.74
CA SER A 41 -18.02 23.25 1.28
C SER A 41 -17.26 22.14 0.54
N ALA A 42 -16.05 21.77 1.00
CA ALA A 42 -15.29 20.68 0.41
C ALA A 42 -16.00 19.33 0.56
N ALA A 43 -16.62 19.08 1.72
CA ALA A 43 -17.43 17.89 1.94
C ALA A 43 -18.67 17.83 1.02
N GLN A 44 -19.31 18.98 0.77
CA GLN A 44 -20.44 19.07 -0.16
C GLN A 44 -20.00 18.81 -1.60
N ILE A 45 -18.90 19.43 -2.05
CA ILE A 45 -18.32 19.20 -3.39
C ILE A 45 -18.00 17.70 -3.58
N TYR A 46 -17.45 17.06 -2.56
CA TYR A 46 -17.18 15.62 -2.58
C TYR A 46 -18.47 14.79 -2.71
N ALA A 47 -19.51 15.12 -1.95
CA ALA A 47 -20.81 14.44 -2.05
C ALA A 47 -21.43 14.60 -3.46
N ASP A 48 -21.30 15.79 -4.06
CA ASP A 48 -21.79 16.07 -5.41
C ASP A 48 -21.01 15.29 -6.47
N LEU A 49 -19.67 15.21 -6.34
CA LEU A 49 -18.80 14.41 -7.22
C LEU A 49 -19.11 12.91 -7.15
N MET A 50 -19.35 12.39 -5.94
CA MET A 50 -19.70 10.98 -5.73
C MET A 50 -21.10 10.64 -6.28
N ASN A 51 -22.05 11.58 -6.24
CA ASN A 51 -23.39 11.41 -6.80
C ASN A 51 -23.43 11.53 -8.34
N ALA A 52 -22.50 12.27 -8.95
CA ALA A 52 -22.51 12.56 -10.38
C ALA A 52 -22.17 11.35 -11.29
N ASN A 53 -21.84 10.17 -10.74
CA ASN A 53 -21.64 8.89 -11.43
C ASN A 53 -20.76 8.92 -12.71
N THR A 54 -19.91 9.93 -12.85
CA THR A 54 -19.07 10.21 -14.03
C THR A 54 -17.57 10.23 -13.69
N TYR A 55 -17.20 9.82 -12.48
CA TYR A 55 -15.82 9.94 -11.99
C TYR A 55 -14.93 8.77 -12.45
N SER A 56 -13.91 9.07 -13.27
CA SER A 56 -12.88 8.14 -13.70
C SER A 56 -11.78 8.01 -12.62
N PRO A 57 -11.44 6.80 -12.12
CA PRO A 57 -10.65 6.65 -10.89
C PRO A 57 -9.16 7.00 -11.00
N PHE A 58 -8.63 7.25 -12.20
CA PHE A 58 -7.18 7.19 -12.43
C PHE A 58 -6.46 8.53 -12.52
N ALA A 59 -7.17 9.66 -12.67
CA ALA A 59 -6.51 10.96 -12.88
C ALA A 59 -6.27 11.78 -11.61
N ASP A 60 -7.01 11.56 -10.51
CA ASP A 60 -7.07 12.51 -9.38
C ASP A 60 -6.58 11.98 -8.02
N GLN A 61 -6.09 10.74 -7.93
CA GLN A 61 -5.54 10.22 -6.65
C GLN A 61 -4.41 11.08 -6.08
N HIS A 62 -3.58 11.68 -6.95
CA HIS A 62 -2.47 12.54 -6.51
C HIS A 62 -2.93 13.87 -5.90
N ASN A 63 -4.04 14.45 -6.39
CA ASN A 63 -4.54 15.72 -5.88
C ASN A 63 -5.23 15.53 -4.52
N TRP A 64 -5.95 14.41 -4.35
CA TRP A 64 -6.58 14.06 -3.09
C TRP A 64 -5.59 13.83 -1.94
N HIS A 65 -4.51 13.09 -2.18
CA HIS A 65 -3.47 12.88 -1.15
C HIS A 65 -2.80 14.20 -0.72
N PHE A 66 -2.66 15.16 -1.64
CA PHE A 66 -2.12 16.47 -1.35
C PHE A 66 -3.08 17.33 -0.49
N GLU A 67 -4.37 17.33 -0.80
CA GLU A 67 -5.38 18.05 -0.02
C GLU A 67 -5.58 17.46 1.38
N VAL A 68 -5.57 16.14 1.52
CA VAL A 68 -5.63 15.45 2.83
C VAL A 68 -4.36 15.72 3.65
N ALA A 69 -3.18 15.69 3.03
CA ALA A 69 -1.92 16.03 3.69
C ALA A 69 -1.89 17.48 4.19
N ASN A 70 -2.41 18.43 3.40
CA ASN A 70 -2.53 19.83 3.79
C ASN A 70 -3.53 20.02 4.95
N ALA A 71 -4.68 19.34 4.90
CA ALA A 71 -5.65 19.36 6.00
C ALA A 71 -5.06 18.81 7.30
N ASN A 72 -4.26 17.74 7.23
CA ASN A 72 -3.58 17.15 8.39
C ASN A 72 -2.46 18.05 8.95
N CYS A 73 -1.65 18.67 8.09
CA CYS A 73 -0.62 19.63 8.53
C CYS A 73 -1.25 20.86 9.20
N PHE A 74 -2.34 21.37 8.63
CA PHE A 74 -3.04 22.51 9.19
C PHE A 74 -3.73 22.16 10.53
N TYR A 75 -4.31 20.96 10.63
CA TYR A 75 -4.88 20.45 11.87
C TYR A 75 -3.83 20.34 12.99
N ALA A 76 -2.65 19.77 12.68
CA ALA A 76 -1.53 19.69 13.61
C ALA A 76 -1.07 21.08 14.09
N HIS A 77 -1.03 22.06 13.18
CA HIS A 77 -0.69 23.44 13.51
C HIS A 77 -1.74 24.11 14.41
N CYS A 78 -3.03 23.90 14.15
CA CYS A 78 -4.12 24.35 15.03
C CYS A 78 -4.01 23.73 16.43
N CYS A 79 -3.77 22.42 16.52
CA CYS A 79 -3.58 21.74 17.80
C CYS A 79 -2.39 22.29 18.58
N ALA A 80 -1.27 22.60 17.91
CA ALA A 80 -0.10 23.21 18.53
C ALA A 80 -0.40 24.62 19.07
N ASN A 81 -1.09 25.46 18.30
CA ASN A 81 -1.46 26.81 18.72
C ASN A 81 -2.46 26.81 19.89
N VAL A 82 -3.40 25.86 19.92
CA VAL A 82 -4.32 25.69 21.05
C VAL A 82 -3.56 25.32 22.33
N ARG A 83 -2.57 24.42 22.27
CA ARG A 83 -1.72 24.08 23.43
C ARG A 83 -0.89 25.25 23.94
N LEU A 84 -0.37 26.09 23.04
CA LEU A 84 0.36 27.30 23.41
C LEU A 84 -0.56 28.32 24.09
N TYR A 85 -1.78 28.51 23.58
CA TYR A 85 -2.77 29.38 24.18
C TYR A 85 -3.18 28.89 25.58
N GLU A 86 -3.42 27.59 25.73
CA GLU A 86 -3.71 26.95 27.03
C GLU A 86 -2.60 27.19 28.06
N SER A 87 -1.34 27.00 27.66
CA SER A 87 -0.19 27.22 28.55
C SER A 87 -0.13 28.67 29.03
N ARG A 88 -0.44 29.63 28.15
CA ARG A 88 -0.48 31.07 28.48
C ARG A 88 -1.66 31.42 29.39
N VAL A 89 -2.84 30.84 29.16
CA VAL A 89 -4.02 31.05 30.01
C VAL A 89 -3.80 30.46 31.40
N GLN A 90 -3.21 29.27 31.50
CA GLN A 90 -2.87 28.66 32.79
C GLN A 90 -1.83 29.47 33.56
N TRP A 91 -0.81 29.98 32.87
CA TRP A 91 0.19 30.86 33.47
C TRP A 91 -0.44 32.16 34.00
N ALA A 92 -1.27 32.83 33.18
CA ALA A 92 -1.99 34.04 33.61
C ALA A 92 -2.93 33.77 34.79
N TYR A 93 -3.58 32.61 34.84
CA TYR A 93 -4.42 32.22 35.98
C TYR A 93 -3.61 32.04 37.26
N ALA A 94 -2.44 31.40 37.18
CA ALA A 94 -1.56 31.19 38.32
C ALA A 94 -1.03 32.51 38.88
N GLU A 95 -0.69 33.47 38.01
CA GLU A 95 -0.22 34.80 38.41
C GLU A 95 -1.33 35.64 39.05
N LEU A 96 -2.57 35.53 38.54
CA LEU A 96 -3.74 36.23 39.09
C LEU A 96 -4.14 35.75 40.49
N GLN A 97 -3.76 34.54 40.93
CA GLN A 97 -4.08 34.07 42.29
C GLN A 97 -3.41 34.89 43.41
N GLY A 98 -2.43 35.74 43.09
CA GLY A 98 -1.77 36.64 44.05
C GLY A 98 -2.43 38.02 44.25
N HIS A 99 -3.44 38.40 43.47
CA HIS A 99 -3.91 39.80 43.40
C HIS A 99 -5.38 39.99 43.84
N LYS A 100 -5.69 40.98 44.69
CA LYS A 100 -7.02 41.25 45.31
C LYS A 100 -8.24 41.43 44.36
N TYR A 101 -8.07 41.43 43.04
CA TYR A 101 -9.14 41.51 42.03
C TYR A 101 -9.43 40.17 41.33
N VAL A 102 -9.09 39.03 41.97
CA VAL A 102 -9.22 37.66 41.42
C VAL A 102 -10.61 37.36 40.83
N HIS A 103 -11.69 37.79 41.50
CA HIS A 103 -13.02 37.25 41.22
C HIS A 103 -13.59 37.61 39.84
N LEU A 104 -13.31 38.81 39.30
CA LEU A 104 -13.83 39.22 37.99
C LEU A 104 -13.07 38.55 36.83
N HIS A 105 -11.76 38.32 36.99
CA HIS A 105 -10.94 37.64 35.99
C HIS A 105 -11.07 36.11 36.07
N GLN A 106 -11.33 35.56 37.25
CA GLN A 106 -11.54 34.13 37.46
C GLN A 106 -12.71 33.58 36.64
N ALA A 107 -13.85 34.29 36.57
CA ALA A 107 -15.00 33.87 35.78
C ALA A 107 -14.68 33.81 34.27
N LYS A 108 -13.95 34.80 33.74
CA LYS A 108 -13.52 34.83 32.33
C LYS A 108 -12.55 33.67 32.01
N VAL A 109 -11.56 33.43 32.88
CA VAL A 109 -10.61 32.33 32.69
C VAL A 109 -11.32 30.97 32.75
N LEU A 110 -12.23 30.77 33.71
CA LEU A 110 -13.01 29.54 33.80
C LEU A 110 -13.89 29.31 32.55
N TRP A 111 -14.48 30.37 31.99
CA TRP A 111 -15.23 30.28 30.73
C TRP A 111 -14.33 29.87 29.55
N VAL A 112 -13.14 30.44 29.43
CA VAL A 112 -12.15 30.05 28.40
C VAL A 112 -11.75 28.58 28.56
N ILE A 113 -11.47 28.13 29.79
CA ILE A 113 -11.15 26.73 30.08
C ILE A 113 -12.31 25.81 29.68
N ALA A 114 -13.55 26.16 30.02
CA ALA A 114 -14.73 25.38 29.65
C ALA A 114 -14.90 25.28 28.12
N LYS A 115 -14.68 26.38 27.39
CA LYS A 115 -14.75 26.39 25.91
C LYS A 115 -13.64 25.57 25.26
N LEU A 116 -12.44 25.56 25.84
CA LEU A 116 -11.34 24.72 25.40
C LEU A 116 -11.64 23.23 25.64
N GLN A 117 -12.27 22.88 26.76
CA GLN A 117 -12.70 21.51 27.03
C GLN A 117 -13.77 21.03 26.04
N GLU A 118 -14.74 21.89 25.71
CA GLU A 118 -15.76 21.61 24.69
C GLU A 118 -15.12 21.39 23.31
N TYR A 119 -14.18 22.26 22.93
CA TYR A 119 -13.44 22.13 21.67
C TYR A 119 -12.64 20.80 21.59
N ARG A 120 -11.95 20.42 22.68
CA ARG A 120 -11.25 19.13 22.78
C ARG A 120 -12.20 17.95 22.61
N ALA A 121 -13.39 18.01 23.20
CA ALA A 121 -14.39 16.97 23.05
C ALA A 121 -14.89 16.85 21.59
N ASN A 122 -15.04 17.99 20.90
CA ASN A 122 -15.41 18.02 19.49
C ASN A 122 -14.32 17.42 18.58
N VAL A 123 -13.06 17.74 18.88
CA VAL A 123 -11.89 17.16 18.22
C VAL A 123 -11.87 15.64 18.35
N ARG A 124 -12.01 15.10 19.57
CA ARG A 124 -12.03 13.65 19.79
C ARG A 124 -13.17 12.96 19.04
N ARG A 125 -14.38 13.54 19.07
CA ARG A 125 -15.52 13.01 18.29
C ARG A 125 -15.24 12.98 16.79
N ALA A 126 -14.56 13.99 16.26
CA ALA A 126 -14.18 14.00 14.85
C ALA A 126 -13.15 12.90 14.53
N GLU A 127 -12.13 12.71 15.37
CA GLU A 127 -11.12 11.65 15.22
C GLU A 127 -11.77 10.26 15.23
N GLU A 128 -12.72 10.00 16.12
CA GLU A 128 -13.45 8.72 16.19
C GLU A 128 -14.25 8.44 14.90
N VAL A 129 -14.88 9.46 14.32
CA VAL A 129 -15.60 9.34 13.04
C VAL A 129 -14.64 8.98 11.90
N PHE A 130 -13.48 9.64 11.82
CA PHE A 130 -12.46 9.33 10.81
C PHE A 130 -11.90 7.91 10.97
N ALA A 131 -11.56 7.51 12.19
CA ALA A 131 -11.06 6.17 12.47
C ALA A 131 -12.09 5.07 12.11
N THR A 132 -13.38 5.35 12.33
CA THR A 132 -14.46 4.44 11.96
C THR A 132 -14.64 4.34 10.44
N ALA A 133 -14.56 5.46 9.73
CA ALA A 133 -14.63 5.49 8.27
C ALA A 133 -13.47 4.71 7.63
N GLU A 134 -12.25 4.91 8.11
CA GLU A 134 -11.07 4.19 7.62
C GLU A 134 -11.17 2.67 7.87
N ARG A 135 -11.69 2.26 9.03
CA ARG A 135 -11.93 0.83 9.30
C ARG A 135 -12.91 0.22 8.30
N ARG A 136 -14.04 0.89 8.04
CA ARG A 136 -15.04 0.42 7.06
C ARG A 136 -14.48 0.34 5.65
N GLU A 137 -13.62 1.28 5.26
CA GLU A 137 -12.96 1.25 3.96
C GLU A 137 -12.04 0.03 3.82
N ARG A 138 -11.21 -0.25 4.83
CA ARG A 138 -10.36 -1.45 4.84
C ARG A 138 -11.17 -2.75 4.79
N GLU A 139 -12.26 -2.83 5.54
CA GLU A 139 -13.18 -3.98 5.51
C GLU A 139 -13.81 -4.16 4.12
N ASN A 140 -14.26 -3.08 3.48
CA ASN A 140 -14.79 -3.12 2.13
C ASN A 140 -13.74 -3.54 1.09
N GLN A 141 -12.51 -3.03 1.18
CA GLN A 141 -11.41 -3.44 0.31
C GLN A 141 -11.07 -4.93 0.47
N GLN A 142 -11.06 -5.44 1.70
CA GLN A 142 -10.85 -6.87 1.95
C GLN A 142 -12.01 -7.73 1.42
N ALA A 143 -13.26 -7.29 1.60
CA ALA A 143 -14.42 -7.99 1.08
C ALA A 143 -14.39 -8.05 -0.46
N GLN A 144 -14.03 -6.95 -1.13
CA GLN A 144 -13.86 -6.92 -2.58
C GLN A 144 -12.72 -7.83 -3.06
N ALA A 145 -11.57 -7.84 -2.35
CA ALA A 145 -10.45 -8.73 -2.67
C ALA A 145 -10.81 -10.21 -2.52
N GLN A 146 -11.71 -10.56 -1.59
CA GLN A 146 -12.20 -11.94 -1.44
C GLN A 146 -13.20 -12.34 -2.53
N GLN A 147 -14.07 -11.43 -2.98
CA GLN A 147 -15.04 -11.71 -4.04
C GLN A 147 -14.39 -11.84 -5.43
N GLN A 148 -13.22 -11.24 -5.65
CA GLN A 148 -12.46 -11.37 -6.90
C GLN A 148 -11.51 -12.57 -6.94
N GLN A 149 -11.61 -13.56 -6.04
CA GLN A 149 -10.86 -14.80 -6.24
C GLN A 149 -11.39 -15.49 -7.50
N PRO A 150 -10.62 -15.55 -8.61
CA PRO A 150 -11.06 -16.28 -9.78
C PRO A 150 -11.27 -17.73 -9.35
N THR A 151 -12.43 -18.29 -9.67
CA THR A 151 -12.75 -19.71 -9.52
C THR A 151 -11.59 -20.50 -10.13
N ARG A 152 -10.68 -21.00 -9.28
CA ARG A 152 -9.44 -21.64 -9.72
C ARG A 152 -9.84 -22.80 -10.63
N PRO A 153 -9.60 -22.74 -11.95
CA PRO A 153 -9.79 -23.92 -12.77
C PRO A 153 -8.79 -24.94 -12.24
N SER A 154 -9.29 -26.04 -11.66
CA SER A 154 -8.49 -27.16 -11.17
C SER A 154 -7.94 -27.97 -12.34
N ASN A 155 -7.27 -27.31 -13.28
CA ASN A 155 -6.70 -27.93 -14.45
C ASN A 155 -5.26 -28.30 -14.16
N GLY A 156 -5.07 -29.32 -13.32
CA GLY A 156 -3.76 -29.91 -13.07
C GLY A 156 -3.05 -30.34 -14.37
N ILE A 157 -1.77 -30.69 -14.26
CA ILE A 157 -1.00 -31.30 -15.36
C ILE A 157 -1.57 -32.69 -15.63
N THR A 158 -2.47 -32.78 -16.62
CA THR A 158 -3.05 -34.04 -17.08
C THR A 158 -2.10 -34.73 -18.07
N MET A 159 -2.23 -36.05 -18.22
CA MET A 159 -1.46 -36.81 -19.21
C MET A 159 -1.68 -36.33 -20.65
N ALA A 160 -2.87 -35.79 -20.95
CA ALA A 160 -3.18 -35.18 -22.25
C ALA A 160 -2.32 -33.94 -22.51
N LYS A 161 -2.17 -33.05 -21.52
CA LYS A 161 -1.28 -31.88 -21.63
C LYS A 161 0.18 -32.28 -21.78
N VAL A 162 0.63 -33.29 -21.04
CA VAL A 162 2.00 -33.82 -21.15
C VAL A 162 2.25 -34.41 -22.54
N ARG A 163 1.29 -35.15 -23.09
CA ARG A 163 1.38 -35.72 -24.44
C ARG A 163 1.46 -34.62 -25.50
N ALA A 164 0.52 -33.66 -25.47
CA ALA A 164 0.50 -32.53 -26.40
C ALA A 164 1.82 -31.73 -26.36
N PHE A 165 2.34 -31.48 -25.16
CA PHE A 165 3.66 -30.85 -24.98
C PHE A 165 4.79 -31.65 -25.66
N ARG A 166 4.86 -32.96 -25.43
CA ARG A 166 5.93 -33.79 -26.01
C ARG A 166 5.83 -33.90 -27.54
N GLU A 167 4.61 -33.98 -28.08
CA GLU A 167 4.36 -33.98 -29.51
C GLU A 167 4.78 -32.65 -30.15
N GLN A 168 4.39 -31.53 -29.53
CA GLN A 168 4.81 -30.20 -29.96
C GLN A 168 6.34 -30.06 -29.93
N ALA A 169 6.99 -30.48 -28.84
CA ALA A 169 8.45 -30.42 -28.72
C ALA A 169 9.14 -31.29 -29.78
N ALA A 170 8.64 -32.51 -30.01
CA ALA A 170 9.17 -33.39 -31.03
C ALA A 170 9.06 -32.79 -32.44
N GLU A 171 7.95 -32.11 -32.75
CA GLU A 171 7.76 -31.42 -34.02
C GLU A 171 8.75 -30.25 -34.16
N SER A 172 8.84 -29.38 -33.15
CA SER A 172 9.76 -28.22 -33.16
C SER A 172 11.22 -28.65 -33.31
N PHE A 173 11.61 -29.78 -32.72
CA PHE A 173 13.00 -30.27 -32.76
C PHE A 173 13.40 -30.93 -34.07
N LYS A 174 12.48 -31.11 -35.04
CA LYS A 174 12.85 -31.57 -36.38
C LYS A 174 13.68 -30.52 -37.14
N ASN A 175 13.42 -29.23 -36.88
CA ASN A 175 14.10 -28.13 -37.56
C ASN A 175 14.41 -26.96 -36.60
N TYR A 176 15.53 -27.07 -35.89
CA TYR A 176 15.99 -26.01 -34.97
C TYR A 176 16.15 -24.67 -35.68
N THR A 177 16.58 -24.64 -36.94
CA THR A 177 16.81 -23.40 -37.70
C THR A 177 15.55 -22.64 -38.06
N ALA A 178 14.38 -23.29 -38.05
CA ALA A 178 13.09 -22.65 -38.27
C ALA A 178 12.32 -22.38 -36.95
N MET A 179 12.89 -22.78 -35.81
CA MET A 179 12.22 -22.63 -34.53
C MET A 179 12.31 -21.18 -34.05
N THR A 180 11.16 -20.53 -33.93
CA THR A 180 11.00 -19.16 -33.43
C THR A 180 10.42 -19.12 -32.02
N THR A 181 9.74 -20.18 -31.59
CA THR A 181 9.10 -20.28 -30.28
C THR A 181 9.58 -21.55 -29.56
N PHE A 182 9.95 -21.40 -28.29
CA PHE A 182 10.33 -22.53 -27.44
C PHE A 182 9.08 -23.32 -27.01
N PRO A 183 9.06 -24.66 -27.10
CA PRO A 183 7.95 -25.47 -26.61
C PRO A 183 7.97 -25.50 -25.07
N ASP A 184 7.21 -24.61 -24.43
CA ASP A 184 7.16 -24.51 -22.97
C ASP A 184 6.36 -25.68 -22.33
N PRO A 185 6.88 -26.32 -21.27
CA PRO A 185 6.15 -27.36 -20.55
C PRO A 185 4.93 -26.81 -19.82
N PRO A 186 3.86 -27.61 -19.61
CA PRO A 186 2.67 -27.18 -18.90
C PRO A 186 3.01 -26.78 -17.45
N ALA A 187 2.54 -25.60 -17.05
CA ALA A 187 2.76 -25.06 -15.72
C ALA A 187 1.48 -25.12 -14.88
N GLU A 188 1.62 -25.52 -13.62
CA GLU A 188 0.60 -25.43 -12.58
C GLU A 188 1.20 -24.84 -11.30
N PRO A 189 0.39 -24.26 -10.40
CA PRO A 189 0.86 -23.82 -9.09
C PRO A 189 1.53 -24.96 -8.33
N CYS A 190 2.80 -24.79 -7.99
CA CYS A 190 3.51 -25.69 -7.10
C CYS A 190 3.14 -25.37 -5.64
N LYS A 191 3.34 -26.31 -4.72
CA LYS A 191 3.24 -26.05 -3.28
C LYS A 191 4.60 -25.82 -2.61
N ARG A 192 5.70 -26.08 -3.32
CA ARG A 192 7.05 -25.96 -2.77
C ARG A 192 7.47 -24.50 -2.77
N VAL A 193 7.76 -23.94 -1.59
CA VAL A 193 8.19 -22.53 -1.41
C VAL A 193 9.40 -22.19 -2.29
N ALA A 194 10.39 -23.09 -2.37
CA ALA A 194 11.56 -22.92 -3.23
C ALA A 194 11.20 -22.71 -4.72
N CYS A 195 10.09 -23.31 -5.18
CA CYS A 195 9.62 -23.10 -6.54
C CYS A 195 9.01 -21.70 -6.76
N HIS A 196 8.57 -20.99 -5.72
CA HIS A 196 8.00 -19.64 -5.88
C HIS A 196 9.05 -18.54 -5.82
N ILE A 197 10.15 -18.77 -5.10
CA ILE A 197 11.19 -17.76 -4.87
C ILE A 197 12.18 -17.67 -6.04
N ALA A 198 12.43 -18.79 -6.73
CA ALA A 198 13.41 -18.84 -7.81
C ALA A 198 12.96 -18.03 -9.04
N THR A 199 13.81 -17.11 -9.51
CA THR A 199 13.73 -16.52 -10.85
C THR A 199 14.09 -17.58 -11.88
N ARG A 200 13.21 -17.81 -12.86
CA ARG A 200 13.36 -18.85 -13.88
C ARG A 200 13.03 -18.32 -15.26
N ALA A 201 13.64 -18.90 -16.27
CA ALA A 201 13.31 -18.66 -17.67
C ALA A 201 11.98 -19.35 -18.06
N LEU A 202 11.67 -20.50 -17.46
CA LEU A 202 10.40 -21.21 -17.68
C LEU A 202 9.35 -20.85 -16.64
N LYS A 203 8.09 -20.78 -17.10
CA LYS A 203 6.93 -20.65 -16.20
C LYS A 203 6.74 -21.90 -15.34
N ALA A 204 7.03 -23.09 -15.88
CA ALA A 204 6.94 -24.35 -15.15
C ALA A 204 8.12 -24.50 -14.18
N CYS A 205 7.82 -24.83 -12.92
CA CYS A 205 8.88 -25.15 -11.95
C CYS A 205 9.50 -26.54 -12.21
N PRO A 206 10.66 -26.85 -11.61
CA PRO A 206 11.30 -28.17 -11.75
C PRO A 206 10.38 -29.35 -11.43
N CYS A 207 9.47 -29.21 -10.46
CA CYS A 207 8.51 -30.27 -10.12
C CYS A 207 7.54 -30.56 -11.27
N ASN A 208 7.08 -29.52 -11.96
CA ASN A 208 6.16 -29.65 -13.10
C ASN A 208 6.88 -30.25 -14.31
N ILE A 209 8.13 -29.83 -14.54
CA ILE A 209 8.99 -30.42 -15.57
C ILE A 209 9.23 -31.90 -15.27
N LYS A 210 9.57 -32.28 -14.02
CA LYS A 210 9.72 -33.68 -13.61
C LYS A 210 8.46 -34.51 -13.91
N LYS A 211 7.26 -33.98 -13.62
CA LYS A 211 5.99 -34.64 -13.97
C LYS A 211 5.85 -34.89 -15.48
N CYS A 212 6.32 -33.96 -16.31
CA CYS A 212 6.25 -34.11 -17.77
C CYS A 212 7.15 -35.23 -18.32
N PHE A 213 8.17 -35.67 -17.56
CA PHE A 213 9.11 -36.74 -17.94
C PHE A 213 9.00 -37.98 -17.05
N ALA A 214 8.15 -37.96 -16.02
CA ALA A 214 7.93 -39.08 -15.13
C ALA A 214 7.43 -40.33 -15.90
N GLY A 215 7.89 -41.51 -15.46
CA GLY A 215 7.52 -42.79 -16.07
C GLY A 215 8.29 -43.17 -17.33
N LEU A 216 9.16 -42.30 -17.86
CA LEU A 216 10.09 -42.68 -18.92
C LEU A 216 11.14 -43.68 -18.41
N ARG A 217 11.57 -44.60 -19.29
CA ARG A 217 12.65 -45.53 -18.98
C ARG A 217 13.99 -44.79 -19.00
N VAL A 218 15.02 -45.35 -18.34
CA VAL A 218 16.39 -44.77 -18.30
C VAL A 218 16.92 -44.47 -19.71
N ARG A 219 16.71 -45.38 -20.66
CA ARG A 219 17.10 -45.18 -22.07
C ARG A 219 16.41 -43.97 -22.69
N ASP A 220 15.12 -43.78 -22.42
CA ASP A 220 14.33 -42.69 -22.99
C ASP A 220 14.72 -41.35 -22.35
N LEU A 221 14.98 -41.32 -21.04
CA LEU A 221 15.50 -40.14 -20.33
C LEU A 221 16.85 -39.70 -20.90
N LYS A 222 17.75 -40.63 -21.21
CA LYS A 222 19.03 -40.33 -21.87
C LYS A 222 18.83 -39.72 -23.26
N ALA A 223 17.90 -40.25 -24.03
CA ALA A 223 17.56 -39.72 -25.36
C ALA A 223 16.96 -38.32 -25.27
N GLU A 224 16.01 -38.10 -24.35
CA GLU A 224 15.42 -36.78 -24.09
C GLU A 224 16.49 -35.77 -23.66
N ARG A 225 17.38 -36.12 -22.73
CA ARG A 225 18.48 -35.25 -22.32
C ARG A 225 19.31 -34.75 -23.51
N GLY A 226 19.58 -35.63 -24.48
CA GLY A 226 20.28 -35.26 -25.72
C GLY A 226 19.51 -34.28 -26.61
N LYS A 227 18.17 -34.36 -26.64
CA LYS A 227 17.30 -33.44 -27.41
C LYS A 227 17.27 -32.04 -26.77
N TRP A 228 17.23 -31.98 -25.44
CA TRP A 228 17.14 -30.72 -24.68
C TRP A 228 18.50 -30.05 -24.42
N HIS A 229 19.59 -30.51 -25.03
CA HIS A 229 20.91 -29.90 -24.84
C HIS A 229 20.94 -28.44 -25.37
N PRO A 230 21.40 -27.46 -24.58
CA PRO A 230 21.35 -26.03 -24.95
C PRO A 230 22.08 -25.73 -26.27
N ASP A 231 23.19 -26.40 -26.58
CA ASP A 231 23.91 -26.19 -27.84
C ASP A 231 23.07 -26.44 -29.10
N ARG A 232 22.04 -27.29 -29.02
CA ARG A 232 21.14 -27.53 -30.17
C ARG A 232 20.33 -26.29 -30.53
N PHE A 233 20.09 -25.41 -29.56
CA PHE A 233 19.32 -24.18 -29.72
C PHE A 233 20.16 -23.00 -30.21
N SER A 234 21.49 -23.17 -30.36
CA SER A 234 22.37 -22.13 -30.90
C SER A 234 22.06 -21.74 -32.34
N LYS A 235 21.41 -22.65 -33.09
CA LYS A 235 21.01 -22.48 -34.49
C LYS A 235 19.58 -21.95 -34.66
N CYS A 236 18.89 -21.63 -33.56
CA CYS A 236 17.50 -21.18 -33.63
C CYS A 236 17.35 -19.84 -34.33
N GLN A 237 16.19 -19.65 -34.96
CA GLN A 237 15.90 -18.42 -35.68
C GLN A 237 15.69 -17.27 -34.69
N GLY A 238 16.31 -16.13 -34.97
CA GLY A 238 16.15 -14.91 -34.19
C GLY A 238 17.48 -14.20 -33.99
N GLY A 239 17.41 -13.03 -33.33
CA GLY A 239 18.62 -12.35 -32.87
C GLY A 239 19.29 -13.09 -31.71
N LYS A 240 20.51 -12.67 -31.36
CA LYS A 240 21.32 -13.25 -30.26
C LYS A 240 20.53 -13.38 -28.95
N THR A 241 19.69 -12.40 -28.62
CA THR A 241 18.86 -12.41 -27.40
C THR A 241 17.86 -13.56 -27.37
N ALA A 242 17.16 -13.82 -28.49
CA ALA A 242 16.19 -14.91 -28.58
C ALA A 242 16.87 -16.28 -28.47
N VAL A 243 18.04 -16.43 -29.09
CA VAL A 243 18.86 -17.64 -28.98
C VAL A 243 19.27 -17.90 -27.52
N VAL A 244 19.76 -16.88 -26.82
CA VAL A 244 20.15 -16.97 -25.40
C VAL A 244 18.94 -17.34 -24.52
N GLU A 245 17.77 -16.78 -24.79
CA GLU A 245 16.54 -17.13 -24.07
C GLU A 245 16.19 -18.61 -24.26
N MET A 246 16.20 -19.12 -25.50
CA MET A 246 15.92 -20.53 -25.79
C MET A 246 16.94 -21.46 -25.15
N GLN A 247 18.23 -21.10 -25.19
CA GLN A 247 19.28 -21.88 -24.53
C GLN A 247 19.10 -21.93 -23.02
N THR A 248 18.71 -20.81 -22.40
CA THR A 248 18.45 -20.74 -20.96
C THR A 248 17.25 -21.62 -20.57
N LYS A 249 16.16 -21.57 -21.35
CA LYS A 249 15.00 -22.45 -21.15
C LYS A 249 15.35 -23.93 -21.34
N ALA A 250 16.13 -24.25 -22.37
CA ALA A 250 16.62 -25.61 -22.62
C ALA A 250 17.48 -26.13 -21.47
N GLN A 251 18.38 -25.29 -20.94
CA GLN A 251 19.25 -25.64 -19.81
C GLN A 251 18.45 -26.01 -18.56
N GLU A 252 17.37 -25.31 -18.25
CA GLU A 252 16.49 -25.66 -17.13
C GLU A 252 15.88 -27.07 -17.29
N ILE A 253 15.36 -27.39 -18.47
CA ILE A 253 14.78 -28.72 -18.75
C ILE A 253 15.87 -29.79 -18.75
N PHE A 254 17.02 -29.52 -19.36
CA PHE A 254 18.16 -30.44 -19.41
C PHE A 254 18.63 -30.84 -18.02
N THR A 255 18.75 -29.87 -17.10
CA THR A 255 19.15 -30.11 -15.71
C THR A 255 18.15 -31.02 -15.00
N VAL A 256 16.86 -30.71 -15.13
CA VAL A 256 15.80 -31.51 -14.49
C VAL A 256 15.73 -32.95 -15.03
N ILE A 257 15.92 -33.14 -16.34
CA ILE A 257 16.00 -34.48 -16.94
C ILE A 257 17.27 -35.20 -16.47
N GLY A 258 18.39 -34.49 -16.29
CA GLY A 258 19.61 -35.00 -15.69
C GLY A 258 19.35 -35.61 -14.31
N ASP A 259 18.74 -34.85 -13.41
CA ASP A 259 18.37 -35.32 -12.08
C ASP A 259 17.48 -36.57 -12.14
N LEU A 260 16.46 -36.56 -13.02
CA LEU A 260 15.56 -37.72 -13.20
C LEU A 260 16.28 -38.96 -13.74
N TYR A 261 17.26 -38.76 -14.64
CA TYR A 261 18.07 -39.83 -15.18
C TYR A 261 18.92 -40.47 -14.09
N ASP A 262 19.61 -39.66 -13.28
CA ASP A 262 20.46 -40.12 -12.18
C ASP A 262 19.62 -40.85 -11.12
N GLU A 263 18.45 -40.31 -10.74
CA GLU A 263 17.47 -40.96 -9.86
C GLU A 263 16.96 -42.31 -10.42
N ALA A 264 16.79 -42.43 -11.74
CA ALA A 264 16.33 -43.65 -12.37
C ALA A 264 17.45 -44.71 -12.49
N VAL A 265 18.70 -44.29 -12.76
CA VAL A 265 19.87 -45.17 -12.76
C VAL A 265 20.11 -45.75 -11.37
N ALA A 266 20.11 -44.91 -10.33
CA ALA A 266 20.32 -45.36 -8.95
C ALA A 266 19.27 -46.38 -8.50
N ARG A 267 18.01 -46.21 -8.90
CA ARG A 267 16.94 -47.18 -8.59
C ARG A 267 17.11 -48.52 -9.30
N ASN A 268 17.67 -48.56 -10.50
CA ASN A 268 17.87 -49.79 -11.27
C ASN A 268 19.10 -50.59 -10.81
N GLN A 269 20.03 -50.00 -10.06
CA GLN A 269 21.21 -50.70 -9.52
C GLN A 269 20.91 -51.49 -8.24
N ASN A 270 19.73 -51.29 -7.63
CA ASN A 270 19.31 -51.93 -6.39
C ASN A 270 18.45 -53.19 -6.60
N TRP A 271 18.47 -53.77 -7.80
CA TRP A 271 17.79 -55.01 -8.19
C TRP A 271 18.80 -55.98 -8.80
#